data_AF-A0A6P8TX03-F1
#
_entry.id   AF-A0A6P8TX03-F1
#
_cell.length_a   1.000
_cell.length_b   1.000
_cell.length_c   1.000
_cell.angle_alpha   90.00
_cell.angle_beta   90.00
_cell.angle_gamma   90.00
#
_symmetry.space_group_name_H-M   'P 1'
#
loop_
_entity.id
_entity.type
_entity.pdbx_description
1 polymer ?
#
loop_
_entity_poly.entity_id
_entity_poly.type
_entity_poly.pdbx_seq_one_letter_code
_entity_poly.pdbx_strand_id
1 'polypeptide(L)'
;MKHTLSKIHFDSYGAIVSFVHVDGIHWKFLYINAEESTVYLADPARNSAEQAESDNAANKFSDYFKMRRTCCSKTDWVDIKWKRGVMKHPVQQDGNSCGVVVCMMAKEVMEVFPKTPTMAFGTTKKEMAHQRKVLAMEILTASVFDKEVNCAMCAGIKPPGSVPHHTHTDWIQCDSCFRWCHTQCLHMDQKSLEEAQVGDWVCSLCDK
;
A
#
# COMPACT_ATOMS: atom_id res chain seq x y z
N MET A 1 -10.80 18.67 -9.53
CA MET A 1 -10.88 17.61 -10.56
C MET A 1 -11.61 16.43 -9.93
N LYS A 2 -12.80 16.03 -10.42
CA LYS A 2 -13.50 14.83 -9.90
C LYS A 2 -12.87 13.60 -10.56
N HIS A 3 -12.34 12.65 -9.79
CA HIS A 3 -11.79 11.42 -10.34
C HIS A 3 -12.93 10.50 -10.82
N THR A 4 -13.17 10.45 -12.13
CA THR A 4 -14.26 9.68 -12.75
C THR A 4 -13.92 8.22 -13.04
N LEU A 5 -12.63 7.83 -12.89
CA LEU A 5 -12.13 6.50 -13.26
C LEU A 5 -12.62 6.06 -14.66
N SER A 6 -12.48 6.94 -15.65
CA SER A 6 -13.06 6.78 -16.99
C SER A 6 -12.53 5.55 -17.75
N LYS A 7 -11.33 5.08 -17.41
CA LYS A 7 -10.71 3.87 -17.97
C LYS A 7 -11.15 2.56 -17.29
N ILE A 8 -11.88 2.64 -16.18
CA ILE A 8 -12.37 1.47 -15.45
C ILE A 8 -13.78 1.11 -15.91
N HIS A 9 -14.08 -0.18 -15.94
CA HIS A 9 -15.43 -0.71 -16.14
C HIS A 9 -15.76 -1.63 -14.96
N PHE A 10 -16.63 -1.17 -14.06
CA PHE A 10 -16.91 -1.85 -12.80
C PHE A 10 -17.63 -3.18 -12.96
N ASP A 11 -18.39 -3.38 -14.05
CA ASP A 11 -19.01 -4.69 -14.34
C ASP A 11 -17.96 -5.80 -14.58
N SER A 12 -16.69 -5.45 -14.80
CA SER A 12 -15.58 -6.41 -14.86
C SER A 12 -15.07 -6.88 -13.50
N TYR A 13 -15.60 -6.33 -12.41
CA TYR A 13 -15.21 -6.66 -11.03
C TYR A 13 -16.44 -7.13 -10.26
N GLY A 14 -16.24 -8.00 -9.26
CA GLY A 14 -17.32 -8.37 -8.34
C GLY A 14 -17.38 -7.50 -7.08
N ALA A 15 -16.27 -6.84 -6.73
CA ALA A 15 -16.17 -5.99 -5.57
C ALA A 15 -15.06 -4.93 -5.69
N ILE A 16 -15.10 -3.95 -4.81
CA ILE A 16 -14.05 -2.94 -4.60
C ILE A 16 -13.57 -3.03 -3.16
N VAL A 17 -12.26 -3.06 -2.97
CA VAL A 17 -11.59 -2.82 -1.69
C VAL A 17 -10.89 -1.47 -1.75
N SER A 18 -11.06 -0.65 -0.73
CA SER A 18 -10.43 0.67 -0.63
C SER A 18 -10.28 1.10 0.83
N PHE A 19 -9.61 2.22 1.04
CA PHE A 19 -9.30 2.78 2.34
C PHE A 19 -9.72 4.26 2.36
N VAL A 20 -10.41 4.67 3.42
CA VAL A 20 -10.86 6.05 3.61
C VAL A 20 -10.01 6.70 4.68
N HIS A 21 -9.28 7.76 4.31
CA HIS A 21 -8.50 8.57 5.23
C HIS A 21 -9.36 9.70 5.79
N VAL A 22 -9.63 9.67 7.09
CA VAL A 22 -10.48 10.61 7.80
C VAL A 22 -9.59 11.57 8.59
N ASP A 23 -9.77 12.86 8.32
CA ASP A 23 -9.10 13.99 9.00
C ASP A 23 -7.57 13.89 9.07
N GLY A 24 -6.94 13.18 8.13
CA GLY A 24 -5.49 13.04 8.07
C GLY A 24 -4.89 12.07 9.10
N ILE A 25 -5.69 11.50 10.02
CA ILE A 25 -5.18 10.75 11.17
C ILE A 25 -5.78 9.36 11.34
N HIS A 26 -6.94 9.09 10.73
CA HIS A 26 -7.66 7.84 10.95
C HIS A 26 -7.98 7.13 9.64
N TRP A 27 -7.91 5.80 9.65
CA TRP A 27 -8.18 4.97 8.48
C TRP A 27 -9.42 4.14 8.73
N LYS A 28 -10.34 4.13 7.76
CA LYS A 28 -11.48 3.20 7.71
C LYS A 28 -11.37 2.29 6.49
N PHE A 29 -11.90 1.09 6.60
CA PHE A 29 -11.91 0.10 5.53
C PHE A 29 -13.21 0.21 4.73
N LEU A 30 -13.10 0.40 3.41
CA LEU A 30 -14.25 0.45 2.51
C LEU A 30 -14.29 -0.83 1.66
N TYR A 31 -15.40 -1.54 1.75
CA TYR A 31 -15.69 -2.71 0.92
C TYR A 31 -17.03 -2.53 0.22
N ILE A 32 -17.05 -2.70 -1.10
CA ILE A 32 -18.26 -2.62 -1.93
C ILE A 32 -18.42 -3.96 -2.62
N ASN A 33 -19.49 -4.69 -2.30
CA ASN A 33 -19.81 -5.99 -2.90
C ASN A 33 -20.99 -5.83 -3.86
N ALA A 34 -20.75 -5.98 -5.16
CA ALA A 34 -21.78 -5.77 -6.18
C ALA A 34 -22.85 -6.87 -6.18
N GLU A 35 -22.44 -8.11 -5.93
CA GLU A 35 -23.36 -9.26 -5.87
C GLU A 35 -24.36 -9.10 -4.73
N GLU A 36 -23.88 -8.69 -3.55
CA GLU A 36 -24.74 -8.41 -2.40
C GLU A 36 -25.40 -7.03 -2.46
N SER A 37 -25.04 -6.20 -3.45
CA SER A 37 -25.42 -4.79 -3.56
C SER A 37 -25.14 -3.99 -2.29
N THR A 38 -24.05 -4.30 -1.57
CA THR A 38 -23.80 -3.79 -0.22
C THR A 38 -22.51 -2.98 -0.14
N VAL A 39 -22.55 -1.86 0.56
CA VAL A 39 -21.40 -1.04 0.92
C VAL A 39 -21.15 -1.13 2.41
N TYR A 40 -19.91 -1.46 2.78
CA TYR A 40 -19.41 -1.55 4.15
C TYR A 40 -18.33 -0.50 4.34
N LEU A 41 -18.49 0.35 5.34
CA LEU A 41 -17.44 1.27 5.79
C LEU A 41 -17.08 0.90 7.23
N ALA A 42 -16.17 -0.07 7.39
CA ALA A 42 -15.79 -0.61 8.68
C ALA A 42 -14.76 0.31 9.37
N ASP A 43 -15.03 0.66 10.62
CA ASP A 43 -14.16 1.51 11.43
C ASP A 43 -13.30 0.64 12.36
N PRO A 44 -11.96 0.61 12.22
CA PRO A 44 -11.14 -0.17 13.12
C PRO A 44 -11.20 0.30 14.58
N ALA A 45 -11.78 1.47 14.88
CA ALA A 45 -12.09 1.93 16.24
C ALA A 45 -13.53 1.57 16.65
N ARG A 46 -13.83 1.55 17.97
CA ARG A 46 -15.22 1.36 18.43
C ARG A 46 -16.07 2.52 17.95
N ASN A 47 -16.96 2.27 16.99
CA ASN A 47 -17.83 3.28 16.41
C ASN A 47 -19.29 2.78 16.35
N SER A 48 -20.18 3.43 17.09
CA SER A 48 -21.62 3.13 17.03
C SER A 48 -22.32 3.70 15.80
N ALA A 49 -21.67 4.63 15.08
CA ALA A 49 -22.20 5.26 13.88
C ALA A 49 -21.87 4.51 12.58
N GLU A 50 -21.12 3.40 12.64
CA GLU A 50 -20.66 2.66 11.46
C GLU A 50 -21.78 2.31 10.47
N GLN A 51 -22.96 1.96 11.00
CA GLN A 51 -24.13 1.68 10.19
C GLN A 51 -24.60 2.92 9.40
N ALA A 52 -24.68 4.08 10.04
CA ALA A 52 -25.09 5.33 9.40
C ALA A 52 -24.01 5.83 8.41
N GLU A 53 -22.74 5.61 8.72
CA GLU A 53 -21.63 5.94 7.83
C GLU A 53 -21.63 5.06 6.57
N SER A 54 -21.91 3.77 6.71
CA SER A 54 -22.06 2.85 5.58
C SER A 54 -23.28 3.21 4.71
N ASP A 55 -24.36 3.70 5.31
CA ASP A 55 -25.53 4.23 4.58
C ASP A 55 -25.16 5.48 3.76
N ASN A 56 -24.46 6.43 4.38
CA ASN A 56 -23.93 7.60 3.70
C ASN A 56 -22.97 7.22 2.56
N ALA A 57 -22.11 6.23 2.77
CA ALA A 57 -21.21 5.72 1.73
C ALA A 57 -22.00 5.11 0.56
N ALA A 58 -23.01 4.27 0.82
CA ALA A 58 -23.88 3.71 -0.21
C ALA A 58 -24.57 4.78 -1.07
N ASN A 59 -25.09 5.84 -0.42
CA ASN A 59 -25.67 6.98 -1.12
C ASN A 59 -24.65 7.70 -2.01
N LYS A 60 -23.46 7.99 -1.47
CA LYS A 60 -22.37 8.63 -2.23
C LYS A 60 -21.91 7.81 -3.43
N PHE A 61 -21.79 6.48 -3.29
CA PHE A 61 -21.43 5.62 -4.41
C PHE A 61 -22.54 5.52 -5.45
N SER A 62 -23.81 5.48 -5.03
CA SER A 62 -24.95 5.56 -5.95
C SER A 62 -24.89 6.83 -6.81
N ASP A 63 -24.61 7.97 -6.19
CA ASP A 63 -24.48 9.25 -6.91
C ASP A 63 -23.21 9.30 -7.77
N TYR A 64 -22.13 8.67 -7.32
CA TYR A 64 -20.91 8.52 -8.10
C TYR A 64 -21.16 7.74 -9.41
N PHE A 65 -21.84 6.60 -9.36
CA PHE A 65 -22.15 5.82 -10.56
C PHE A 65 -23.11 6.58 -11.50
N LYS A 66 -24.14 7.24 -10.98
CA LYS A 66 -25.01 8.14 -11.79
C LYS A 66 -24.21 9.25 -12.45
N MET A 67 -23.27 9.86 -11.74
CA MET A 67 -22.39 10.89 -12.29
C MET A 67 -21.51 10.34 -13.40
N ARG A 68 -20.97 9.12 -13.28
CA ARG A 68 -20.21 8.46 -14.36
C ARG A 68 -21.04 8.20 -15.61
N ARG A 69 -22.33 7.87 -15.46
CA ARG A 69 -23.27 7.80 -16.60
C ARG A 69 -23.38 9.14 -17.31
N THR A 70 -23.61 10.22 -16.56
CA THR A 70 -23.77 11.56 -17.14
C THR A 70 -22.48 12.10 -17.76
N CYS A 71 -21.33 11.92 -17.10
CA CYS A 71 -20.07 12.53 -17.52
C CYS A 71 -19.21 11.67 -18.45
N CYS A 72 -19.42 10.36 -18.48
CA CYS A 72 -18.57 9.41 -19.21
C CYS A 72 -19.35 8.36 -20.02
N SER A 73 -20.68 8.45 -20.06
CA SER A 73 -21.55 7.46 -20.73
C SER A 73 -21.33 6.02 -20.21
N LYS A 74 -20.90 5.90 -18.96
CA LYS A 74 -20.60 4.64 -18.27
C LYS A 74 -21.82 4.17 -17.46
N THR A 75 -22.38 3.01 -17.79
CA THR A 75 -23.61 2.47 -17.18
C THR A 75 -23.37 1.35 -16.17
N ASP A 76 -22.10 0.95 -15.98
CA ASP A 76 -21.67 -0.05 -15.01
C ASP A 76 -22.09 0.34 -13.59
N TRP A 77 -22.77 -0.60 -12.91
CA TRP A 77 -23.24 -0.49 -11.53
C TRP A 77 -24.22 0.67 -11.21
N VAL A 78 -24.74 1.37 -12.23
CA VAL A 78 -25.62 2.54 -12.03
C VAL A 78 -26.98 2.18 -11.45
N ASP A 79 -27.53 1.04 -11.85
CA ASP A 79 -28.88 0.60 -11.48
C ASP A 79 -28.87 -0.35 -10.26
N ILE A 80 -27.70 -0.60 -9.68
CA ILE A 80 -27.59 -1.34 -8.42
C ILE A 80 -28.17 -0.49 -7.29
N LYS A 81 -29.08 -1.11 -6.52
CA LYS A 81 -29.66 -0.51 -5.31
C LYS A 81 -28.73 -0.77 -4.13
N TRP A 82 -27.69 0.06 -4.03
CA TRP A 82 -26.71 -0.04 -2.96
C TRP A 82 -27.36 0.13 -1.58
N LYS A 83 -27.12 -0.83 -0.70
CA LYS A 83 -27.55 -0.80 0.71
C LYS A 83 -26.34 -0.74 1.63
N ARG A 84 -26.58 -0.31 2.87
CA ARG A 84 -25.58 -0.36 3.94
C ARG A 84 -25.34 -1.80 4.42
N GLY A 85 -24.11 -2.09 4.78
CA GLY A 85 -23.71 -3.27 5.53
C GLY A 85 -23.00 -2.88 6.83
N VAL A 86 -22.93 -3.83 7.77
CA VAL A 86 -22.06 -3.74 8.95
C VAL A 86 -21.29 -5.05 8.99
N MET A 87 -19.97 -4.96 9.13
CA MET A 87 -19.11 -6.13 9.15
C MET A 87 -18.65 -6.36 10.58
N LYS A 88 -18.77 -7.59 11.10
CA LYS A 88 -18.17 -7.90 12.39
C LYS A 88 -16.67 -8.03 12.21
N HIS A 89 -15.91 -7.21 12.93
CA HIS A 89 -14.46 -7.22 12.85
C HIS A 89 -13.81 -6.97 14.23
N PRO A 90 -12.55 -7.39 14.41
CA PRO A 90 -11.74 -6.97 15.55
C PRO A 90 -11.55 -5.45 15.57
N VAL A 91 -11.51 -4.88 16.77
CA VAL A 91 -11.35 -3.44 16.99
C VAL A 91 -9.96 -3.17 17.57
N GLN A 92 -9.31 -2.11 17.11
CA GLN A 92 -8.01 -1.68 17.61
C GLN A 92 -8.06 -1.37 19.12
N GLN A 93 -6.93 -1.61 19.79
CA GLN A 93 -6.77 -1.37 21.24
C GLN A 93 -5.86 -0.18 21.54
N ASP A 94 -5.44 0.55 20.52
CA ASP A 94 -4.59 1.74 20.60
C ASP A 94 -5.10 2.84 19.65
N GLY A 95 -4.41 3.99 19.63
CA GLY A 95 -4.78 5.13 18.80
C GLY A 95 -4.03 5.25 17.48
N ASN A 96 -3.21 4.27 17.08
CA ASN A 96 -2.32 4.41 15.93
C ASN A 96 -2.24 3.18 15.02
N SER A 97 -2.98 2.11 15.33
CA SER A 97 -2.99 0.86 14.56
C SER A 97 -4.11 0.77 13.54
N CYS A 98 -4.92 1.82 13.33
CA CYS A 98 -6.03 1.81 12.37
C CYS A 98 -5.58 1.41 10.96
N GLY A 99 -4.43 1.93 10.50
CA GLY A 99 -3.83 1.56 9.22
C GLY A 99 -3.47 0.08 9.11
N VAL A 100 -2.97 -0.54 10.19
CA VAL A 100 -2.61 -1.97 10.22
C VAL A 100 -3.90 -2.81 10.19
N VAL A 101 -4.87 -2.43 11.01
CA VAL A 101 -6.15 -3.16 11.11
C VAL A 101 -6.90 -3.15 9.78
N VAL A 102 -6.96 -2.01 9.06
CA VAL A 102 -7.64 -1.98 7.75
C VAL A 102 -6.91 -2.82 6.69
N CYS A 103 -5.58 -2.94 6.74
CA CYS A 103 -4.84 -3.87 5.88
C CYS A 103 -5.20 -5.33 6.18
N MET A 104 -5.36 -5.68 7.46
CA MET A 104 -5.78 -7.02 7.86
C MET A 104 -7.22 -7.32 7.43
N MET A 105 -8.13 -6.34 7.56
CA MET A 105 -9.51 -6.45 7.03
C MET A 105 -9.51 -6.69 5.52
N ALA A 106 -8.68 -5.96 4.77
CA ALA A 106 -8.53 -6.15 3.33
C ALA A 106 -8.08 -7.56 2.98
N LYS A 107 -7.06 -8.07 3.69
CA LYS A 107 -6.56 -9.44 3.52
C LYS A 107 -7.66 -10.48 3.73
N GLU A 108 -8.38 -10.41 4.85
CA GLU A 108 -9.46 -11.35 5.17
C GLU A 108 -10.57 -11.36 4.10
N VAL A 109 -10.99 -10.18 3.62
CA VAL A 109 -11.98 -10.07 2.53
C VAL A 109 -11.46 -10.69 1.24
N MET A 110 -10.23 -10.39 0.86
CA MET A 110 -9.64 -10.84 -0.40
C MET A 110 -9.40 -12.35 -0.42
N GLU A 111 -9.04 -12.96 0.71
CA GLU A 111 -8.74 -14.40 0.80
C GLU A 111 -9.98 -15.29 0.63
N VAL A 112 -11.17 -14.79 0.98
CA VAL A 112 -12.40 -15.59 0.94
C VAL A 112 -13.40 -15.13 -0.13
N PHE A 113 -13.10 -14.06 -0.86
CA PHE A 113 -13.94 -13.54 -1.93
C PHE A 113 -14.35 -14.66 -2.92
N PRO A 114 -15.64 -14.79 -3.30
CA PRO A 114 -16.74 -13.83 -3.11
C PRO A 114 -17.52 -13.94 -1.79
N LYS A 115 -17.09 -14.77 -0.84
CA LYS A 115 -17.81 -14.94 0.43
C LYS A 115 -17.58 -13.73 1.35
N THR A 116 -18.50 -13.53 2.30
CA THR A 116 -18.29 -12.58 3.40
C THR A 116 -17.38 -13.21 4.46
N PRO A 117 -16.28 -12.56 4.87
CA PRO A 117 -15.35 -13.10 5.86
C PRO A 117 -15.95 -13.09 7.27
N THR A 118 -15.51 -14.05 8.08
CA THR A 118 -15.59 -13.96 9.54
C THR A 118 -14.22 -13.51 10.04
N MET A 119 -14.05 -12.22 10.29
CA MET A 119 -12.75 -11.67 10.65
C MET A 119 -12.36 -12.07 12.07
N ALA A 120 -11.24 -12.78 12.20
CA ALA A 120 -10.72 -13.26 13.48
C ALA A 120 -9.20 -13.06 13.55
N PHE A 121 -8.77 -11.88 13.97
CA PHE A 121 -7.37 -11.56 14.22
C PHE A 121 -7.21 -10.73 15.51
N GLY A 122 -6.03 -10.84 16.12
CA GLY A 122 -5.72 -10.13 17.36
C GLY A 122 -5.28 -8.69 17.11
N THR A 123 -5.67 -7.79 18.01
CA THR A 123 -5.43 -6.33 17.93
C THR A 123 -4.66 -5.77 19.13
N THR A 124 -4.01 -6.64 19.91
CA THR A 124 -3.14 -6.17 21.01
C THR A 124 -1.94 -5.40 20.46
N LYS A 125 -1.33 -4.54 21.28
CA LYS A 125 -0.13 -3.78 20.88
C LYS A 125 0.99 -4.68 20.35
N LYS A 126 1.19 -5.85 20.96
CA LYS A 126 2.21 -6.82 20.54
C LYS A 126 1.89 -7.41 19.17
N GLU A 127 0.63 -7.75 18.91
CA GLU A 127 0.19 -8.26 17.62
C GLU A 127 0.28 -7.18 16.54
N MET A 128 -0.13 -5.94 16.82
CA MET A 128 0.00 -4.84 15.86
C MET A 128 1.45 -4.51 15.52
N ALA A 129 2.35 -4.52 16.52
CA ALA A 129 3.78 -4.38 16.27
C ALA A 129 4.34 -5.53 15.41
N HIS A 130 3.90 -6.76 15.68
CA HIS A 130 4.27 -7.92 14.87
C HIS A 130 3.75 -7.79 13.43
N GLN A 131 2.49 -7.41 13.24
CA GLN A 131 1.89 -7.26 11.90
C GLN A 131 2.55 -6.13 11.11
N ARG A 132 2.95 -5.02 11.74
CA ARG A 132 3.78 -4.00 11.06
C ARG A 132 5.08 -4.58 10.52
N LYS A 133 5.76 -5.43 11.32
CA LYS A 133 6.98 -6.11 10.88
C LYS A 133 6.70 -7.06 9.72
N VAL A 134 5.61 -7.83 9.78
CA VAL A 134 5.21 -8.73 8.69
C VAL A 134 4.95 -7.94 7.40
N LEU A 135 4.10 -6.92 7.44
CA LEU A 135 3.80 -6.07 6.28
C LEU A 135 5.06 -5.40 5.71
N ALA A 136 5.95 -4.89 6.56
CA ALA A 136 7.22 -4.32 6.12
C ALA A 136 8.10 -5.38 5.41
N MET A 137 8.18 -6.60 5.95
CA MET A 137 8.92 -7.68 5.32
C MET A 137 8.29 -8.14 4.01
N GLU A 138 6.96 -8.20 3.91
CA GLU A 138 6.26 -8.54 2.67
C GLU A 138 6.57 -7.51 1.58
N ILE A 139 6.48 -6.21 1.89
CA ILE A 139 6.84 -5.13 0.96
C ILE A 139 8.30 -5.25 0.52
N LEU A 140 9.23 -5.45 1.46
CA LEU A 140 10.65 -5.57 1.16
C LEU A 140 10.96 -6.82 0.31
N THR A 141 10.26 -7.93 0.55
CA THR A 141 10.46 -9.18 -0.20
C THR A 141 9.86 -9.10 -1.59
N ALA A 142 8.74 -8.40 -1.75
CA ALA A 142 8.12 -8.15 -3.05
C ALA A 142 8.83 -7.06 -3.86
N SER A 143 9.73 -6.30 -3.24
CA SER A 143 10.49 -5.25 -3.91
C SER A 143 11.45 -5.88 -4.92
N VAL A 144 11.40 -5.41 -6.17
CA VAL A 144 12.33 -5.84 -7.22
C VAL A 144 13.67 -5.14 -6.98
N PHE A 145 14.56 -5.80 -6.24
CA PHE A 145 15.94 -5.38 -6.07
C PHE A 145 16.85 -6.50 -6.60
N ASP A 146 17.50 -6.23 -7.72
CA ASP A 146 18.54 -7.09 -8.27
C ASP A 146 19.89 -6.63 -7.74
N LYS A 147 20.46 -7.41 -6.80
CA LYS A 147 21.73 -7.09 -6.15
C LYS A 147 22.92 -7.03 -7.12
N GLU A 148 22.78 -7.58 -8.33
CA GLU A 148 23.83 -7.57 -9.34
C GLU A 148 23.84 -6.28 -10.16
N VAL A 149 22.71 -5.56 -10.26
CA VAL A 149 22.59 -4.37 -11.12
C VAL A 149 22.04 -3.13 -10.44
N ASN A 150 21.45 -3.25 -9.26
CA ASN A 150 20.92 -2.14 -8.49
C ASN A 150 21.93 -1.67 -7.44
N CYS A 151 22.10 -0.35 -7.32
CA CYS A 151 22.81 0.26 -6.20
C CYS A 151 22.06 -0.01 -4.89
N ALA A 152 22.74 -0.56 -3.88
CA ALA A 152 22.15 -0.90 -2.58
C ALA A 152 21.67 0.32 -1.76
N MET A 153 22.09 1.53 -2.13
CA MET A 153 21.68 2.76 -1.45
C MET A 153 20.46 3.43 -2.07
N CYS A 154 20.32 3.40 -3.40
CA CYS A 154 19.25 4.13 -4.10
C CYS A 154 18.36 3.26 -5.00
N ALA A 155 18.64 1.96 -5.11
CA ALA A 155 18.01 1.02 -6.03
C ALA A 155 18.08 1.41 -7.52
N GLY A 156 18.82 2.46 -7.88
CA GLY A 156 19.04 2.84 -9.28
C GLY A 156 20.00 1.89 -9.98
N ILE A 157 19.68 1.55 -11.23
CA ILE A 157 20.60 0.88 -12.18
C ILE A 157 21.53 1.91 -12.85
N LYS A 158 21.17 3.21 -12.74
CA LYS A 158 21.90 4.38 -13.23
C LYS A 158 21.81 5.49 -12.17
N PRO A 159 22.76 6.44 -12.12
CA PRO A 159 22.82 7.44 -11.06
C PRO A 159 21.57 8.35 -11.04
N PRO A 160 21.12 8.80 -9.85
CA PRO A 160 20.18 9.91 -9.74
C PRO A 160 20.84 11.18 -10.33
N GLY A 161 20.21 11.79 -11.34
CA GLY A 161 20.68 13.06 -11.95
C GLY A 161 21.20 12.98 -13.40
N SER A 162 20.97 11.88 -14.12
CA SER A 162 21.52 11.69 -15.46
C SER A 162 20.71 12.36 -16.59
N VAL A 163 21.03 13.63 -16.86
CA VAL A 163 21.00 14.26 -18.21
C VAL A 163 22.27 15.13 -18.37
N PRO A 164 22.74 15.44 -19.58
CA PRO A 164 23.71 14.64 -20.29
C PRO A 164 25.03 15.39 -20.46
N HIS A 165 25.87 15.48 -19.43
CA HIS A 165 27.25 15.92 -19.63
C HIS A 165 28.15 15.26 -18.59
N HIS A 166 28.90 14.25 -19.06
CA HIS A 166 30.15 13.74 -18.48
C HIS A 166 30.07 13.27 -17.02
N THR A 167 30.15 11.95 -16.79
CA THR A 167 31.08 11.31 -15.84
C THR A 167 30.71 9.84 -15.70
N HIS A 168 31.73 8.99 -15.76
CA HIS A 168 31.60 7.57 -15.44
C HIS A 168 31.04 7.47 -14.01
N THR A 169 29.93 6.76 -13.84
CA THR A 169 29.45 6.45 -12.49
C THR A 169 30.31 5.31 -11.99
N ASP A 170 31.28 5.62 -11.13
CA ASP A 170 32.08 4.57 -10.53
C ASP A 170 31.24 3.78 -9.52
N TRP A 171 31.50 2.47 -9.53
CA TRP A 171 30.83 1.51 -8.68
C TRP A 171 31.85 0.81 -7.81
N ILE A 172 31.44 0.48 -6.60
CA ILE A 172 32.23 -0.34 -5.69
C ILE A 172 31.36 -1.47 -5.13
N GLN A 173 31.94 -2.66 -5.01
CA GLN A 173 31.28 -3.84 -4.44
C GLN A 173 31.78 -4.06 -3.03
N CYS A 174 30.86 -4.34 -2.11
CA CYS A 174 31.21 -4.72 -0.73
C CYS A 174 31.75 -6.15 -0.70
N ASP A 175 32.94 -6.36 -0.14
CA ASP A 175 33.55 -7.69 -0.05
C ASP A 175 32.85 -8.61 0.96
N SER A 176 32.02 -8.05 1.86
CA SER A 176 31.26 -8.82 2.85
C SER A 176 29.91 -9.32 2.34
N CYS A 177 29.11 -8.46 1.68
CA CYS A 177 27.76 -8.82 1.22
C CYS A 177 27.59 -8.85 -0.30
N PHE A 178 28.65 -8.57 -1.06
CA PHE A 178 28.68 -8.57 -2.53
C PHE A 178 27.71 -7.60 -3.18
N ARG A 179 27.16 -6.64 -2.44
CA ARG A 179 26.27 -5.61 -2.97
C ARG A 179 27.07 -4.48 -3.61
N TRP A 180 26.54 -3.96 -4.71
CA TRP A 180 27.10 -2.83 -5.43
C TRP A 180 26.52 -1.50 -4.96
N CYS A 181 27.36 -0.47 -4.91
CA CYS A 181 26.98 0.89 -4.58
C CYS A 181 27.58 1.88 -5.58
N HIS A 182 26.79 2.91 -5.94
CA HIS A 182 27.35 4.11 -6.57
C HIS A 182 28.23 4.84 -5.55
N THR A 183 29.42 5.26 -5.96
CA THR A 183 30.32 6.05 -5.10
C THR A 183 29.69 7.37 -4.66
N GLN A 184 28.87 7.99 -5.51
CA GLN A 184 28.13 9.22 -5.19
C GLN A 184 27.05 8.99 -4.12
N CYS A 185 26.42 7.82 -4.10
CA CYS A 185 25.45 7.45 -3.06
C CYS A 185 26.12 7.20 -1.70
N LEU A 186 27.43 6.96 -1.71
CA LEU A 186 28.25 6.81 -0.51
C LEU A 186 28.98 8.13 -0.14
N HIS A 187 28.83 9.18 -0.95
CA HIS A 187 29.62 10.40 -0.85
C HIS A 187 31.14 10.16 -0.83
N MET A 188 31.60 9.13 -1.55
CA MET A 188 33.02 8.83 -1.70
C MET A 188 33.65 9.73 -2.76
N ASP A 189 34.80 10.32 -2.43
CA ASP A 189 35.67 10.98 -3.40
C ASP A 189 36.61 9.97 -4.08
N GLN A 190 37.34 10.43 -5.09
CA GLN A 190 38.24 9.59 -5.89
C GLN A 190 39.33 8.91 -5.05
N LYS A 191 39.90 9.63 -4.06
CA LYS A 191 40.95 9.09 -3.18
C LYS A 191 40.40 7.96 -2.32
N SER A 192 39.22 8.16 -1.75
CA SER A 192 38.54 7.16 -0.92
C SER A 192 38.17 5.93 -1.74
N LEU A 193 37.78 6.11 -3.01
CA LEU A 193 37.53 5.00 -3.93
C LEU A 193 38.81 4.22 -4.23
N GLU A 194 39.91 4.90 -4.57
CA GLU A 194 41.18 4.25 -4.87
C GLU A 194 41.70 3.44 -3.68
N GLU A 195 41.61 3.99 -2.46
CA GLU A 195 41.95 3.26 -1.22
C GLU A 195 41.06 2.02 -1.02
N ALA A 196 39.76 2.16 -1.25
CA ALA A 196 38.79 1.09 -1.11
C ALA A 196 38.89 0.02 -2.21
N GLN A 197 39.49 0.33 -3.36
CA GLN A 197 39.74 -0.64 -4.44
C GLN A 197 41.02 -1.46 -4.22
N VAL A 198 41.96 -0.96 -3.42
CA VAL A 198 43.24 -1.64 -3.16
C VAL A 198 43.16 -2.60 -1.97
N GLY A 199 42.24 -2.37 -1.04
CA GLY A 199 42.03 -3.21 0.15
C GLY A 199 40.63 -3.80 0.22
N ASP A 200 40.37 -4.56 1.29
CA ASP A 200 39.02 -5.05 1.59
C ASP A 200 38.12 -3.85 1.96
N TRP A 201 37.00 -3.72 1.27
CA TRP A 201 36.01 -2.69 1.52
C TRP A 201 34.68 -3.28 1.99
N VAL A 202 34.21 -2.79 3.13
CA VAL A 202 32.93 -3.17 3.75
C VAL A 202 31.99 -1.97 3.71
N CYS A 203 30.83 -2.15 3.08
CA CYS A 203 29.82 -1.10 3.01
C CYS A 203 29.18 -0.81 4.38
N SER A 204 28.62 0.39 4.53
CA SER A 204 27.88 0.83 5.72
C SER A 204 26.64 -0.02 6.09
N LEU A 205 26.19 -0.90 5.20
CA LEU A 205 25.11 -1.86 5.52
C LEU A 205 25.61 -3.13 6.23
N CYS A 206 26.91 -3.42 6.10
CA CYS A 206 27.59 -4.53 6.78
C CYS A 206 28.31 -4.07 8.04
N ASP A 207 28.75 -2.82 8.08
CA ASP A 207 29.39 -2.22 9.24
C ASP A 207 28.34 -2.02 10.35
N LYS A 208 28.39 -2.88 11.36
CA LYS A 208 27.48 -2.90 12.51
C LYS A 208 28.26 -2.87 13.82
#